data_AF-A0A2E2Z602-F1
#
_entry.id   AF-A0A2E2Z602-F1
#
_cell.length_a   1.000
_cell.length_b   1.000
_cell.length_c   1.000
_cell.angle_alpha   90.00
_cell.angle_beta   90.00
_cell.angle_gamma   90.00
#
_symmetry.space_group_name_H-M   'P 1'
#
loop_
_entity.id
_entity.type
_entity.pdbx_description
1 polymer ?
#
loop_
_entity_poly.entity_id
_entity_poly.type
_entity_poly.pdbx_seq_one_letter_code
_entity_poly.pdbx_strand_id
1 'polypeptide(L)'
;MNSANISPILSLGHNIIQLQGIDNKQLSEDIIENKHISLDHNYEETVLPDTVESKKLRNMIHDEIMKINKYFKPFDWWAHILEPGQSTMYHSHEKHGYRDGIAWVYYVTYPENSGDTVLIVDALKRKLQLPIKPLVGNLLLFPTHVPHLVKRNVSEETRISVSGNHFPDNEKLDEFFKEIYEGRSNYFYYVGAYNN
;
A
#
# COMPACT_ATOMS: atom_id res chain seq x y z
N MET A 1 6.44 22.45 -35.89
CA MET A 1 7.09 21.30 -35.21
C MET A 1 6.02 20.25 -35.02
N ASN A 2 6.16 19.09 -35.68
CA ASN A 2 5.35 17.93 -35.31
C ASN A 2 5.72 17.60 -33.87
N SER A 3 4.74 17.67 -32.96
CA SER A 3 4.85 17.12 -31.61
C SER A 3 4.97 15.61 -31.73
N ALA A 4 6.16 15.14 -32.12
CA ALA A 4 6.52 13.74 -32.02
C ALA A 4 6.28 13.33 -30.56
N ASN A 5 5.51 12.25 -30.38
CA ASN A 5 5.03 11.72 -29.12
C ASN A 5 6.04 11.90 -27.97
N ILE A 6 5.75 12.85 -27.07
CA ILE A 6 6.53 13.04 -25.86
C ILE A 6 6.15 11.90 -24.91
N SER A 7 7.13 11.10 -24.50
CA SER A 7 6.97 10.06 -23.47
C SER A 7 7.66 10.50 -22.17
N PRO A 8 7.08 10.23 -21.00
CA PRO A 8 7.69 10.59 -19.73
C PRO A 8 8.98 9.79 -19.48
N ILE A 9 9.98 10.44 -18.87
CA ILE A 9 11.22 9.76 -18.42
C ILE A 9 10.96 8.87 -17.19
N LEU A 10 10.00 9.26 -16.35
CA LEU A 10 9.57 8.52 -15.16
C LEU A 10 8.05 8.53 -15.08
N SER A 11 7.46 7.35 -14.93
CA SER A 11 6.03 7.16 -14.63
C SER A 11 5.92 6.25 -13.41
N LEU A 12 5.33 6.77 -12.33
CA LEU A 12 5.05 6.01 -11.12
C LEU A 12 3.57 6.20 -10.77
N GLY A 13 2.87 5.08 -10.58
CA GLY A 13 1.44 5.08 -10.33
C GLY A 13 1.13 4.79 -8.87
N HIS A 14 0.07 5.42 -8.38
CA HIS A 14 -0.67 4.95 -7.22
C HIS A 14 -2.14 4.85 -7.63
N ASN A 15 -2.90 4.03 -6.90
CA ASN A 15 -4.33 3.89 -7.14
C ASN A 15 -5.07 3.92 -5.80
N ILE A 16 -6.26 4.53 -5.80
CA ILE A 16 -7.16 4.56 -4.64
C ILE A 16 -8.47 3.92 -5.08
N ILE A 17 -8.82 2.81 -4.44
CA ILE A 17 -10.00 2.00 -4.75
C ILE A 17 -10.92 2.05 -3.55
N GLN A 18 -12.20 2.41 -3.73
CA GLN A 18 -13.18 2.26 -2.65
C GLN A 18 -13.61 0.79 -2.59
N LEU A 19 -13.20 0.07 -1.54
CA LEU A 19 -13.76 -1.25 -1.27
C LEU A 19 -15.13 -1.10 -0.61
N GLN A 20 -16.02 -2.05 -0.91
CA GLN A 20 -17.40 -2.08 -0.41
C GLN A 20 -17.65 -3.39 0.33
N GLY A 21 -18.50 -3.33 1.35
CA GLY A 21 -18.94 -4.53 2.06
C GLY A 21 -18.01 -5.00 3.17
N ILE A 22 -16.95 -4.26 3.53
CA ILE A 22 -16.19 -4.48 4.77
C ILE A 22 -16.91 -3.78 5.92
N ASP A 23 -17.11 -4.48 7.04
CA ASP A 23 -17.60 -3.86 8.27
C ASP A 23 -16.42 -3.21 9.01
N ASN A 24 -16.15 -1.94 8.70
CA ASN A 24 -15.06 -1.18 9.31
C ASN A 24 -15.25 -0.96 10.81
N LYS A 25 -16.48 -1.04 11.33
CA LYS A 25 -16.72 -0.94 12.77
C LYS A 25 -16.25 -2.22 13.44
N GLN A 26 -16.71 -3.38 12.99
CA GLN A 26 -16.26 -4.66 13.53
C GLN A 26 -14.75 -4.85 13.37
N LEU A 27 -14.19 -4.51 12.20
CA LEU A 27 -12.76 -4.63 11.95
C LEU A 27 -11.93 -3.73 12.87
N SER A 28 -12.39 -2.51 13.19
CA SER A 28 -11.68 -1.63 14.12
C SER A 28 -11.75 -2.15 15.56
N GLU A 29 -12.90 -2.67 15.99
CA GLU A 29 -13.06 -3.33 17.31
C GLU A 29 -12.11 -4.54 17.43
N ASP A 30 -12.10 -5.44 16.44
CA ASP A 30 -11.21 -6.61 16.40
C ASP A 30 -9.73 -6.21 16.54
N ILE A 31 -9.29 -5.17 15.81
CA ILE A 31 -7.91 -4.67 15.85
C ILE A 31 -7.57 -4.11 17.23
N ILE A 32 -8.45 -3.29 17.81
CA ILE A 32 -8.21 -2.65 19.11
C ILE A 32 -8.16 -3.69 20.24
N GLU A 33 -9.01 -4.72 20.21
CA GLU A 33 -8.97 -5.81 21.18
C GLU A 33 -7.61 -6.56 21.14
N ASN A 34 -6.99 -6.64 19.97
CA ASN A 34 -5.73 -7.35 19.75
C ASN A 34 -4.48 -6.43 19.73
N LYS A 35 -4.63 -5.14 20.07
CA LYS A 35 -3.54 -4.13 19.97
C LYS A 35 -2.28 -4.43 20.80
N HIS A 36 -2.39 -5.34 21.76
CA HIS A 36 -1.28 -5.74 22.64
C HIS A 36 -0.32 -6.74 21.98
N ILE A 37 -0.69 -7.29 20.82
CA ILE A 37 0.13 -8.24 20.05
C ILE A 37 0.94 -7.45 19.01
N SER A 38 2.04 -6.85 19.45
CA SER A 38 2.97 -6.08 18.61
C SER A 38 3.83 -7.02 17.75
N LEU A 39 4.07 -6.63 16.49
CA LEU A 39 4.84 -7.45 15.52
C LEU A 39 6.36 -7.34 15.68
N ASP A 40 6.81 -6.18 16.15
CA ASP A 40 8.16 -5.83 16.53
C ASP A 40 8.02 -4.62 17.43
N HIS A 41 8.96 -4.33 18.34
CA HIS A 41 8.88 -3.26 19.37
C HIS A 41 8.47 -1.83 18.91
N ASN A 42 8.13 -1.62 17.64
CA ASN A 42 7.24 -0.58 17.13
C ASN A 42 5.81 -0.70 17.69
N TYR A 43 5.45 0.27 18.52
CA TYR A 43 4.13 0.39 19.12
C TYR A 43 2.98 0.65 18.12
N GLU A 44 3.30 1.07 16.88
CA GLU A 44 2.31 1.41 15.85
C GLU A 44 1.82 0.17 15.07
N GLU A 45 2.62 -0.90 15.02
CA GLU A 45 2.35 -2.08 14.18
C GLU A 45 1.98 -3.30 15.02
N THR A 46 0.77 -3.81 14.77
CA THR A 46 0.21 -4.94 15.49
C THR A 46 -0.18 -6.06 14.52
N VAL A 47 -0.25 -7.28 15.04
CA VAL A 47 -0.80 -8.40 14.28
C VAL A 47 -2.23 -8.06 13.86
N LEU A 48 -2.54 -8.22 12.57
CA LEU A 48 -3.93 -8.19 12.10
C LEU A 48 -4.63 -9.47 12.60
N PRO A 49 -5.66 -9.39 13.46
CA PRO A 49 -6.30 -10.57 14.02
C PRO A 49 -6.97 -11.41 12.92
N ASP A 50 -6.99 -12.73 13.08
CA ASP A 50 -7.50 -13.66 12.07
C ASP A 50 -9.04 -13.85 12.12
N THR A 51 -9.77 -12.74 12.06
CA THR A 51 -11.25 -12.71 12.12
C THR A 51 -11.89 -12.86 10.74
N VAL A 52 -13.22 -12.96 10.70
CA VAL A 52 -14.00 -13.06 9.45
C VAL A 52 -13.79 -11.82 8.58
N GLU A 53 -13.86 -10.62 9.16
CA GLU A 53 -13.69 -9.38 8.41
C GLU A 53 -12.23 -9.16 7.98
N SER A 54 -11.25 -9.55 8.79
CA SER A 54 -9.84 -9.55 8.36
C SER A 54 -9.58 -10.47 7.16
N LYS A 55 -10.13 -11.70 7.17
CA LYS A 55 -10.02 -12.65 6.04
C LYS A 55 -10.67 -12.09 4.79
N LYS A 56 -11.87 -11.54 4.94
CA LYS A 56 -12.62 -10.91 3.85
C LYS A 56 -11.85 -9.75 3.23
N LEU A 57 -11.30 -8.86 4.06
CA LEU A 57 -10.46 -7.75 3.59
C LEU A 57 -9.24 -8.25 2.80
N ARG A 58 -8.49 -9.22 3.36
CA ARG A 58 -7.30 -9.77 2.68
C ARG A 58 -7.64 -10.39 1.33
N ASN A 59 -8.74 -11.13 1.24
CA ASN A 59 -9.19 -11.73 -0.02
C ASN A 59 -9.57 -10.65 -1.04
N MET A 60 -10.33 -9.62 -0.64
CA MET A 60 -10.70 -8.53 -1.55
C MET A 60 -9.48 -7.76 -2.06
N ILE A 61 -8.51 -7.47 -1.19
CA ILE A 61 -7.27 -6.78 -1.58
C ILE A 61 -6.46 -7.65 -2.54
N HIS A 62 -6.35 -8.95 -2.25
CA HIS A 62 -5.68 -9.90 -3.13
C HIS A 62 -6.33 -9.90 -4.52
N ASP A 63 -7.67 -9.95 -4.59
CA ASP A 63 -8.41 -9.90 -5.84
C ASP A 63 -8.13 -8.60 -6.64
N GLU A 64 -8.06 -7.44 -5.97
CA GLU A 64 -7.68 -6.18 -6.62
C GLU A 64 -6.24 -6.19 -7.16
N ILE A 65 -5.29 -6.74 -6.40
CA ILE A 65 -3.88 -6.79 -6.81
C ILE A 65 -3.68 -7.77 -7.97
N MET A 66 -4.42 -8.88 -8.00
CA MET A 66 -4.35 -9.87 -9.07
C MET A 66 -4.85 -9.31 -10.43
N LYS A 67 -5.64 -8.23 -10.43
CA LYS A 67 -5.99 -7.48 -11.65
C LYS A 67 -4.80 -6.72 -12.24
N ILE A 68 -3.74 -6.46 -11.45
CA ILE A 68 -2.49 -5.85 -11.94
C ILE A 68 -1.67 -6.92 -12.66
N ASN A 69 -1.46 -8.06 -12.00
CA ASN A 69 -0.84 -9.26 -12.56
C ASN A 69 -1.22 -10.47 -11.71
N LYS A 70 -1.64 -11.57 -12.34
CA LYS A 70 -2.10 -12.78 -11.65
C LYS A 70 -1.00 -13.58 -10.93
N TYR A 71 0.27 -13.18 -11.04
CA TYR A 71 1.39 -13.86 -10.37
C TYR A 71 1.87 -13.11 -9.13
N PHE A 72 1.11 -12.14 -8.62
CA PHE A 72 1.36 -11.58 -7.29
C PHE A 72 1.00 -12.58 -6.19
N LYS A 73 1.87 -12.71 -5.19
CA LYS A 73 1.60 -13.44 -3.94
C LYS A 73 1.62 -12.47 -2.77
N PRO A 74 0.71 -12.63 -1.79
CA PRO A 74 0.80 -11.86 -0.56
C PRO A 74 2.05 -12.27 0.21
N PHE A 75 2.72 -11.31 0.83
CA PHE A 75 3.95 -11.55 1.59
C PHE A 75 3.76 -11.35 3.08
N ASP A 76 3.20 -10.21 3.46
CA ASP A 76 2.93 -9.82 4.84
C ASP A 76 1.74 -8.85 4.91
N TRP A 77 1.21 -8.69 6.11
CA TRP A 77 0.17 -7.71 6.43
C TRP A 77 0.12 -7.47 7.95
N TRP A 78 -0.32 -6.27 8.32
CA TRP A 78 -0.42 -5.85 9.71
C TRP A 78 -1.52 -4.82 9.90
N ALA A 79 -2.00 -4.69 11.13
CA ALA A 79 -2.79 -3.55 11.53
C ALA A 79 -1.84 -2.42 11.99
N HIS A 80 -2.18 -1.20 11.62
CA HIS A 80 -1.43 0.00 11.93
C HIS A 80 -2.35 0.95 12.70
N ILE A 81 -2.01 1.17 13.97
CA ILE A 81 -2.78 1.96 14.93
C ILE A 81 -1.97 3.21 15.26
N LEU A 82 -2.51 4.37 14.94
CA LEU A 82 -1.87 5.66 15.14
C LEU A 82 -2.69 6.51 16.11
N GLU A 83 -2.27 6.53 17.37
CA GLU A 83 -2.85 7.34 18.44
C GLU A 83 -2.52 8.84 18.26
N PRO A 84 -3.25 9.75 18.91
CA PRO A 84 -2.92 11.17 18.93
C PRO A 84 -1.45 11.43 19.26
N GLY A 85 -0.79 12.19 18.39
CA GLY A 85 0.61 12.57 18.51
C GLY A 85 1.62 11.56 17.92
N GLN A 86 1.20 10.39 17.44
CA GLN A 86 2.09 9.40 16.80
C GLN A 86 2.28 9.65 15.29
N SER A 87 3.32 9.06 14.70
CA SER A 87 3.66 9.18 13.27
C SER A 87 4.59 8.07 12.82
N THR A 88 4.40 7.56 11.61
CA THR A 88 5.32 6.59 11.02
C THR A 88 6.45 7.28 10.26
N MET A 89 7.69 6.91 10.56
CA MET A 89 8.89 7.49 9.98
C MET A 89 9.04 7.20 8.47
N TYR A 90 9.94 7.93 7.81
CA TYR A 90 10.29 7.73 6.40
C TYR A 90 10.92 6.35 6.15
N HIS A 91 10.32 5.54 5.27
CA HIS A 91 10.79 4.19 4.91
C HIS A 91 10.30 3.75 3.53
N SER A 92 10.77 2.60 3.04
CA SER A 92 10.24 1.87 1.87
C SER A 92 10.15 0.38 2.21
N HIS A 93 9.44 -0.39 1.38
CA HIS A 93 9.21 -1.83 1.58
C HIS A 93 10.04 -2.66 0.58
N GLU A 94 11.21 -2.15 0.19
CA GLU A 94 12.11 -2.88 -0.69
C GLU A 94 12.57 -4.19 -0.04
N LYS A 95 12.63 -5.25 -0.84
CA LYS A 95 13.02 -6.56 -0.37
C LYS A 95 14.10 -7.14 -1.27
N HIS A 96 15.27 -7.40 -0.68
CA HIS A 96 16.40 -7.96 -1.39
C HIS A 96 16.05 -9.31 -2.03
N GLY A 97 16.37 -9.48 -3.32
CA GLY A 97 16.09 -10.70 -4.07
C GLY A 97 14.65 -10.83 -4.58
N TYR A 98 13.81 -9.81 -4.41
CA TYR A 98 12.47 -9.75 -4.97
C TYR A 98 12.40 -8.68 -6.06
N ARG A 99 11.51 -8.89 -7.04
CA ARG A 99 11.09 -7.83 -7.96
C ARG A 99 10.18 -6.86 -7.21
N ASP A 100 10.10 -5.62 -7.67
CA ASP A 100 9.26 -4.61 -7.03
C ASP A 100 7.82 -5.09 -6.85
N GLY A 101 7.35 -5.02 -5.61
CA GLY A 101 6.01 -5.38 -5.22
C GLY A 101 5.03 -4.21 -5.26
N ILE A 102 3.79 -4.52 -4.90
CA ILE A 102 2.75 -3.55 -4.57
C ILE A 102 2.56 -3.53 -3.05
N ALA A 103 2.87 -2.38 -2.45
CA ALA A 103 2.48 -2.06 -1.09
C ALA A 103 1.05 -1.52 -1.09
N TRP A 104 0.32 -1.77 -0.01
CA TRP A 104 -1.05 -1.33 0.11
C TRP A 104 -1.42 -0.88 1.52
N VAL A 105 -2.37 0.06 1.59
CA VAL A 105 -2.94 0.58 2.84
C VAL A 105 -4.44 0.69 2.70
N TYR A 106 -5.18 -0.05 3.53
CA TYR A 106 -6.63 0.05 3.66
C TYR A 106 -6.99 0.89 4.88
N TYR A 107 -7.84 1.91 4.69
CA TYR A 107 -8.20 2.86 5.76
C TYR A 107 -9.47 2.43 6.47
N VAL A 108 -9.31 1.80 7.64
CA VAL A 108 -10.44 1.33 8.48
C VAL A 108 -11.11 2.52 9.18
N THR A 109 -10.31 3.39 9.78
CA THR A 109 -10.74 4.71 10.28
C THR A 109 -9.79 5.77 9.72
N TYR A 110 -10.32 6.97 9.49
CA TYR A 110 -9.51 8.10 9.05
C TYR A 110 -10.14 9.42 9.54
N PRO A 111 -9.96 9.75 10.83
CA PRO A 111 -10.42 11.03 11.37
C PRO A 111 -9.74 12.21 10.66
N GLU A 112 -10.38 13.38 10.71
CA GLU A 112 -9.78 14.58 10.14
C GLU A 112 -8.45 14.90 10.84
N ASN A 113 -7.42 15.26 10.07
CA ASN A 113 -6.07 15.57 10.56
C ASN A 113 -5.36 14.41 11.29
N SER A 114 -5.75 13.16 11.02
CA SER A 114 -5.19 11.99 11.71
C SER A 114 -3.90 11.42 11.11
N GLY A 115 -3.22 12.17 10.24
CA GLY A 115 -1.97 11.74 9.60
C GLY A 115 -2.16 11.19 8.17
N ASP A 116 -1.85 12.03 7.18
CA ASP A 116 -1.81 11.61 5.77
C ASP A 116 -0.64 10.66 5.52
N THR A 117 -0.87 9.61 4.73
CA THR A 117 0.22 8.88 4.06
C THR A 117 0.82 9.79 3.00
N VAL A 118 2.14 9.95 2.98
CA VAL A 118 2.84 10.82 2.02
C VAL A 118 3.79 9.96 1.19
N LEU A 119 3.53 9.84 -0.11
CA LEU A 119 4.45 9.22 -1.06
C LEU A 119 5.51 10.23 -1.47
N ILE A 120 6.77 9.82 -1.53
CA ILE A 120 7.91 10.71 -1.72
C ILE A 120 8.80 10.19 -2.84
N VAL A 121 9.10 11.05 -3.82
CA VAL A 121 10.00 10.74 -4.92
C VAL A 121 11.05 11.83 -5.05
N ASP A 122 12.32 11.46 -5.07
CA ASP A 122 13.41 12.38 -5.36
C ASP A 122 13.68 12.40 -6.87
N ALA A 123 13.42 13.53 -7.53
CA ALA A 123 13.61 13.72 -8.96
C ALA A 123 14.11 15.14 -9.27
N LEU A 124 15.02 15.27 -10.24
CA LEU A 124 15.53 16.58 -10.70
C LEU A 124 16.09 17.47 -9.56
N LYS A 125 16.79 16.85 -8.60
CA LYS A 125 17.30 17.51 -7.38
C LYS A 125 16.21 18.11 -6.48
N ARG A 126 14.96 17.65 -6.60
CA ARG A 126 13.81 18.05 -5.79
C ARG A 126 13.19 16.83 -5.14
N LYS A 127 12.68 17.02 -3.93
CA LYS A 127 11.82 16.05 -3.25
C LYS A 127 10.37 16.36 -3.58
N LEU A 128 9.74 15.51 -4.38
CA LEU A 128 8.31 15.56 -4.66
C LEU A 128 7.58 14.81 -3.54
N GLN A 129 6.56 15.43 -2.98
CA GLN A 129 5.74 14.84 -1.92
C GLN A 129 4.28 14.84 -2.36
N LEU A 130 3.64 13.68 -2.28
CA LEU A 130 2.25 13.49 -2.62
C LEU A 130 1.50 13.00 -1.36
N PRO A 131 0.84 13.91 -0.62
CA PRO A 131 -0.03 13.51 0.48
C PRO A 131 -1.31 12.87 -0.06
N ILE A 132 -1.68 11.71 0.48
CA ILE A 132 -2.90 10.98 0.15
C ILE A 132 -4.00 11.35 1.14
N LYS A 133 -5.16 11.77 0.62
CA LYS A 133 -6.37 12.09 1.40
C LYS A 133 -7.47 11.06 1.10
N PRO A 134 -7.44 9.89 1.76
CA PRO A 134 -8.41 8.82 1.56
C PRO A 134 -9.75 9.11 2.25
N LEU A 135 -10.75 8.33 1.89
CA LEU A 135 -11.96 8.11 2.69
C LEU A 135 -11.87 6.76 3.41
N VAL A 136 -12.68 6.59 4.46
CA VAL A 136 -12.86 5.30 5.12
C VAL A 136 -13.30 4.24 4.09
N GLY A 137 -12.64 3.08 4.11
CA GLY A 137 -12.83 2.00 3.15
C GLY A 137 -12.04 2.16 1.84
N ASN A 138 -11.23 3.21 1.70
CA ASN A 138 -10.28 3.28 0.58
C ASN A 138 -9.15 2.27 0.77
N LEU A 139 -8.72 1.68 -0.33
CA LEU A 139 -7.49 0.91 -0.52
C LEU A 139 -6.54 1.74 -1.38
N LEU A 140 -5.43 2.17 -0.80
CA LEU A 140 -4.31 2.76 -1.54
C LEU A 140 -3.37 1.64 -1.99
N LEU A 141 -3.01 1.62 -3.27
CA LEU A 141 -1.99 0.75 -3.87
C LEU A 141 -0.85 1.61 -4.41
N PHE A 142 0.41 1.23 -4.13
CA PHE A 142 1.60 1.93 -4.61
C PHE A 142 2.82 0.98 -4.65
N PRO A 143 3.91 1.32 -5.36
CA PRO A 143 5.09 0.47 -5.44
C PRO A 143 5.80 0.35 -4.09
N THR A 144 6.23 -0.86 -3.76
CA THR A 144 7.01 -1.14 -2.52
C THR A 144 8.30 -0.31 -2.42
N HIS A 145 8.93 0.04 -3.55
CA HIS A 145 10.14 0.86 -3.55
C HIS A 145 9.90 2.34 -3.30
N VAL A 146 8.64 2.84 -3.39
CA VAL A 146 8.38 4.27 -3.21
C VAL A 146 8.52 4.63 -1.73
N PRO A 147 9.48 5.50 -1.37
CA PRO A 147 9.61 5.95 0.00
C PRO A 147 8.36 6.71 0.44
N HIS A 148 7.97 6.51 1.69
CA HIS A 148 6.79 7.12 2.26
C HIS A 148 6.89 7.28 3.77
N LEU A 149 5.97 8.06 4.32
CA LEU A 149 5.78 8.27 5.76
C LEU A 149 4.30 8.46 6.07
N VAL A 150 3.93 8.38 7.33
CA VAL A 150 2.60 8.81 7.81
C VAL A 150 2.80 10.05 8.68
N LYS A 151 2.18 11.16 8.30
CA LYS A 151 2.26 12.40 9.09
C LYS A 151 1.75 12.17 10.51
N ARG A 152 2.17 13.04 11.41
CA ARG A 152 1.69 13.05 12.78
C ARG A 152 0.16 13.11 12.83
N ASN A 153 -0.43 12.19 13.60
CA ASN A 153 -1.83 12.30 14.00
C ASN A 153 -1.96 13.50 14.94
N VAL A 154 -2.65 14.55 14.50
CA VAL A 154 -2.93 15.75 15.31
C VAL A 154 -4.43 15.88 15.62
N SER A 155 -5.20 14.82 15.40
CA SER A 155 -6.58 14.72 15.87
C SER A 155 -6.59 14.21 17.32
N GLU A 156 -7.79 14.19 17.91
CA GLU A 156 -8.04 13.59 19.23
C GLU A 156 -8.48 12.12 19.12
N GLU A 157 -8.48 11.56 17.91
CA GLU A 157 -9.02 10.22 17.60
C GLU A 157 -7.95 9.30 17.01
N THR A 158 -8.04 8.01 17.33
CA THR A 158 -7.14 6.99 16.81
C THR A 158 -7.42 6.73 15.31
N ARG A 159 -6.37 6.77 14.49
CA ARG A 159 -6.41 6.33 13.09
C ARG A 159 -6.01 4.86 13.00
N ILE A 160 -6.83 4.06 12.33
CA ILE A 160 -6.59 2.63 12.13
C ILE A 160 -6.54 2.34 10.63
N SER A 161 -5.47 1.72 10.19
CA SER A 161 -5.32 1.18 8.85
C SER A 161 -4.84 -0.26 8.88
N VAL A 162 -5.04 -1.00 7.80
CA VAL A 162 -4.41 -2.29 7.58
C VAL A 162 -3.45 -2.13 6.40
N SER A 163 -2.21 -2.56 6.56
CA SER A 163 -1.17 -2.46 5.55
C SER A 163 -0.65 -3.84 5.18
N GLY A 164 0.02 -3.93 4.04
CA GLY A 164 0.74 -5.14 3.66
C GLY A 164 1.42 -5.03 2.32
N ASN A 165 2.06 -6.13 1.91
CA ASN A 165 2.79 -6.19 0.66
C ASN A 165 2.41 -7.42 -0.17
N HIS A 166 2.41 -7.24 -1.50
CA HIS A 166 2.39 -8.33 -2.46
C HIS A 166 3.60 -8.21 -3.37
N PHE A 167 4.27 -9.34 -3.61
CA PHE A 167 5.41 -9.41 -4.53
C PHE A 167 5.14 -10.40 -5.66
N PRO A 168 5.77 -10.24 -6.83
CA PRO A 168 5.73 -11.26 -7.87
C PRO A 168 6.25 -12.59 -7.32
N ASP A 169 5.59 -13.68 -7.70
CA ASP A 169 6.00 -15.03 -7.35
C ASP A 169 7.35 -15.36 -8.00
N ASN A 170 8.39 -15.52 -7.18
CA ASN A 170 9.76 -15.78 -7.65
C ASN A 170 9.87 -17.09 -8.45
N GLU A 171 8.97 -18.06 -8.22
CA GLU A 171 8.92 -19.32 -8.97
C GLU A 171 8.19 -19.18 -10.32
N LYS A 172 7.58 -18.03 -10.59
CA LYS A 172 6.75 -17.74 -11.76
C LYS A 172 7.14 -16.45 -12.49
N LEU A 173 8.41 -16.04 -12.37
CA LEU A 173 8.90 -14.80 -12.97
C LEU A 173 8.81 -14.82 -14.51
N ASP A 174 9.07 -15.96 -15.14
CA ASP A 174 8.97 -16.08 -16.60
C ASP A 174 7.53 -15.83 -17.07
N GLU A 175 6.54 -16.44 -16.40
CA GLU A 175 5.14 -16.19 -16.73
C GLU A 175 4.68 -14.77 -16.34
N PHE A 176 5.18 -14.23 -15.23
CA PHE A 176 4.93 -12.85 -14.80
C PHE A 176 5.37 -11.84 -15.87
N PHE A 177 6.60 -11.96 -16.38
CA PHE A 177 7.12 -11.09 -17.43
C PHE A 177 6.42 -11.32 -18.77
N LYS A 178 6.02 -12.56 -19.07
CA LYS A 178 5.23 -12.86 -20.27
C LYS A 178 3.89 -12.09 -20.28
N GLU A 179 3.16 -12.04 -19.17
CA GLU A 179 1.92 -11.25 -19.08
C GLU A 179 2.16 -9.76 -19.33
N ILE A 180 3.30 -9.23 -18.88
CA ILE A 180 3.69 -7.83 -19.09
C ILE A 180 3.96 -7.56 -20.57
N TYR A 181 4.82 -8.36 -21.22
CA TYR A 181 5.19 -8.14 -22.62
C TYR A 181 4.05 -8.39 -23.60
N GLU A 182 3.10 -9.26 -23.24
CA GLU A 182 1.89 -9.52 -24.03
C GLU A 182 0.77 -8.49 -23.74
N GLY A 183 1.05 -7.45 -22.96
CA GLY A 183 0.11 -6.35 -22.68
C GLY A 183 -1.07 -6.73 -21.81
N ARG A 184 -0.97 -7.83 -21.06
CA ARG A 184 -2.02 -8.35 -20.16
C ARG A 184 -1.80 -8.00 -18.69
N SER A 185 -0.79 -7.20 -18.40
CA SER A 185 -0.49 -6.72 -17.05
C SER A 185 -0.41 -5.20 -17.01
N ASN A 186 -0.90 -4.63 -15.89
CA ASN A 186 -0.80 -3.21 -15.59
C ASN A 186 0.42 -2.87 -14.71
N TYR A 187 1.33 -3.83 -14.48
CA TYR A 187 2.43 -3.72 -13.53
C TYR A 187 3.29 -2.46 -13.71
N PHE A 188 3.71 -2.17 -14.94
CA PHE A 188 4.55 -0.99 -15.23
C PHE A 188 3.85 0.36 -15.02
N TYR A 189 2.51 0.39 -14.97
CA TYR A 189 1.81 1.63 -14.57
C TYR A 189 2.04 1.96 -13.10
N TYR A 190 2.32 0.96 -12.26
CA TYR A 190 2.61 1.17 -10.85
C TYR A 190 4.11 1.39 -10.66
N VAL A 191 4.93 0.37 -10.93
CA VAL A 191 6.34 0.34 -10.55
C VAL A 191 7.27 1.11 -11.50
N GLY A 192 6.73 1.65 -12.60
CA GLY A 192 7.53 2.24 -13.66
C GLY A 192 8.23 1.20 -14.54
N ALA A 193 8.71 1.65 -15.70
CA ALA A 193 9.49 0.81 -16.59
C ALA A 193 10.98 0.94 -16.26
N TYR A 194 11.65 -0.20 -16.09
CA TYR A 194 13.11 -0.27 -16.08
C TYR A 194 13.56 -0.66 -17.48
N ASN A 195 14.29 0.22 -18.17
CA ASN A 195 15.12 -0.23 -19.29
C ASN A 195 16.32 -0.94 -18.66
N ASN A 196 16.35 -2.27 -18.75
CA ASN A 196 17.57 -3.04 -18.50
C ASN A 196 18.55 -2.85 -19.66
#